data_AF-A0A438KF86-F1
#
_entry.id   AF-A0A438KF86-F1
#
_cell.length_a   1.000
_cell.length_b   1.000
_cell.length_c   1.000
_cell.angle_alpha   90.00
_cell.angle_beta   90.00
_cell.angle_gamma   90.00
#
_symmetry.space_group_name_H-M   'P 1'
#
loop_
_entity.id
_entity.type
_entity.pdbx_description
1 polymer ?
#
loop_
_entity_poly.entity_id
_entity_poly.type
_entity_poly.pdbx_seq_one_letter_code
_entity_poly.pdbx_strand_id
1 'polypeptide(L)'
;MHAAYPDLDASTSFFGVYDGHGGKKMSGVFGKVVAKFCAKYLHQQVLKNEAYTAGDLGTSVQKSFFRMDEMMRGQRGWRELAVLGDKINKFTGMIEGLIWSPRSSSDGNDHVDDWAFEEGPHSDFAGPTSGSTACVAIIRNNQLVVANAGDSRCVISRKGQAYNLSRDHKPDLEVEKERILKAGGFIHAGRVNGSLNLARAIGDMEFKQNKFLPPEKQIVTANPDINTVELCDDDDFIVLACDGI
;
A
#
# COMPACT_ATOMS: atom_id res chain seq x y z
N MET A 1 0.47 4.03 9.68
CA MET A 1 -0.83 3.35 9.84
C MET A 1 -0.59 1.86 9.78
N HIS A 2 -1.47 1.04 10.36
CA HIS A 2 -1.36 -0.41 10.23
C HIS A 2 -2.74 -1.04 10.03
N ALA A 3 -2.74 -2.28 9.56
CA ALA A 3 -3.88 -3.17 9.47
C ALA A 3 -3.49 -4.52 10.09
N ALA A 4 -4.37 -5.09 10.89
CA ALA A 4 -4.19 -6.41 11.49
C ALA A 4 -5.53 -7.13 11.50
N TYR A 5 -5.63 -8.16 10.69
CA TYR A 5 -6.79 -9.03 10.53
C TYR A 5 -6.32 -10.47 10.73
N PRO A 6 -6.22 -10.95 11.99
CA PRO A 6 -5.82 -12.33 12.28
C PRO A 6 -6.77 -13.35 11.64
N ASP A 7 -8.05 -13.02 11.56
CA ASP A 7 -9.10 -13.83 10.95
C ASP A 7 -9.68 -13.07 9.74
N LEU A 8 -8.88 -12.85 8.70
CA LEU A 8 -9.34 -12.18 7.48
C LEU A 8 -10.39 -13.06 6.77
N ASP A 9 -10.14 -14.37 6.73
CA ASP A 9 -11.13 -15.41 6.45
C ASP A 9 -10.84 -16.66 7.30
N ALA A 10 -11.51 -17.78 7.02
CA ALA A 10 -11.38 -19.02 7.79
C ALA A 10 -9.96 -19.63 7.81
N SER A 11 -9.07 -19.20 6.92
CA SER A 11 -7.73 -19.79 6.74
C SER A 11 -6.62 -18.77 6.56
N THR A 12 -6.96 -17.47 6.53
CA THR A 12 -6.06 -16.40 6.12
C THR A 12 -6.01 -15.28 7.15
N SER A 13 -4.80 -14.85 7.49
CA SER A 13 -4.51 -13.65 8.26
C SER A 13 -3.84 -12.60 7.37
N PHE A 14 -4.07 -11.32 7.66
CA PHE A 14 -3.47 -10.21 6.95
C PHE A 14 -2.93 -9.16 7.92
N PHE A 15 -1.68 -8.77 7.71
CA PHE A 15 -1.01 -7.72 8.45
C PHE A 15 -0.40 -6.72 7.48
N GLY A 16 -0.46 -5.43 7.79
CA GLY A 16 0.08 -4.39 6.93
C GLY A 16 0.59 -3.19 7.71
N VAL A 17 1.71 -2.64 7.29
CA VAL A 17 2.25 -1.35 7.73
C VAL A 17 2.30 -0.41 6.54
N TYR A 18 1.80 0.81 6.78
CA TYR A 18 1.65 1.85 5.76
C TYR A 18 2.22 3.16 6.29
N ASP A 19 3.31 3.62 5.71
CA ASP A 19 3.91 4.90 6.06
C ASP A 19 3.57 5.96 5.02
N GLY A 20 2.88 7.00 5.45
CA GLY A 20 2.33 8.02 4.56
C GLY A 20 3.25 9.23 4.43
N HIS A 21 3.39 9.74 3.21
CA HIS A 21 4.24 10.90 2.90
C HIS A 21 3.58 11.88 1.93
N GLY A 22 4.22 13.04 1.76
CA GLY A 22 3.81 14.06 0.78
C GLY A 22 2.58 14.88 1.20
N GLY A 23 1.91 15.48 0.21
CA GLY A 23 0.77 16.38 0.40
C GLY A 23 1.17 17.85 0.61
N LYS A 24 1.23 18.64 -0.47
CA LYS A 24 1.40 20.11 -0.35
C LYS A 24 0.15 20.77 0.24
N LYS A 25 0.39 21.92 0.89
CA LYS A 25 -0.52 22.78 1.69
C LYS A 25 -1.79 23.28 0.95
N MET A 26 -2.69 22.39 0.53
CA MET A 26 -4.13 22.69 0.62
C MET A 26 -4.60 22.02 1.90
N SER A 27 -4.73 22.81 2.97
CA SER A 27 -5.30 22.38 4.26
C SER A 27 -4.51 21.32 5.08
N GLY A 28 -3.20 21.17 4.94
CA GLY A 28 -2.35 20.50 5.96
C GLY A 28 -2.64 19.02 6.31
N VAL A 29 -3.44 18.29 5.53
CA VAL A 29 -4.12 17.06 6.02
C VAL A 29 -3.94 15.82 5.15
N PHE A 30 -3.30 15.96 3.98
CA PHE A 30 -3.20 14.86 3.03
C PHE A 30 -1.97 13.95 3.21
N GLY A 31 -0.97 14.30 4.04
CA GLY A 31 0.27 13.51 4.13
C GLY A 31 0.12 12.09 4.66
N LYS A 32 -1.00 11.75 5.33
CA LYS A 32 -1.27 10.38 5.81
C LYS A 32 -2.57 9.79 5.27
N VAL A 33 -3.24 10.47 4.34
CA VAL A 33 -4.55 10.02 3.84
C VAL A 33 -4.42 8.71 3.08
N VAL A 34 -3.36 8.56 2.28
CA VAL A 34 -3.14 7.37 1.46
C VAL A 34 -2.83 6.18 2.35
N ALA A 35 -2.04 6.35 3.41
CA ALA A 35 -1.80 5.30 4.39
C ALA A 35 -3.10 4.82 5.07
N LYS A 36 -4.05 5.73 5.36
CA LYS A 36 -5.39 5.35 5.87
C LYS A 36 -6.22 4.62 4.82
N PHE A 37 -6.17 5.08 3.57
CA PHE A 37 -6.86 4.46 2.45
C PHE A 37 -6.37 3.02 2.25
N CYS A 38 -5.05 2.79 2.26
CA CYS A 38 -4.43 1.47 2.22
C CYS A 38 -4.89 0.59 3.38
N ALA A 39 -4.80 1.08 4.62
CA ALA A 39 -5.24 0.32 5.79
C ALA A 39 -6.72 -0.06 5.75
N LYS A 40 -7.58 0.81 5.20
CA LYS A 40 -9.02 0.59 5.09
C LYS A 40 -9.40 -0.42 4.00
N TYR A 41 -8.70 -0.45 2.87
CA TYR A 41 -9.21 -1.13 1.67
C TYR A 41 -8.31 -2.23 1.10
N LEU A 42 -6.99 -2.23 1.36
CA LEU A 42 -6.08 -3.13 0.65
C LEU A 42 -6.40 -4.61 0.91
N HIS A 43 -6.66 -4.99 2.16
CA HIS A 43 -7.06 -6.36 2.53
C HIS A 43 -8.36 -6.79 1.83
N GLN A 44 -9.31 -5.87 1.64
CA GLN A 44 -10.57 -6.15 0.95
C GLN A 44 -10.34 -6.40 -0.54
N GLN A 45 -9.45 -5.62 -1.17
CA GLN A 45 -9.10 -5.83 -2.59
C GLN A 45 -8.37 -7.16 -2.80
N VAL A 46 -7.54 -7.58 -1.84
CA VAL A 46 -6.92 -8.91 -1.84
C VAL A 46 -8.00 -9.99 -1.83
N LEU A 47 -8.99 -9.91 -0.94
CA LEU A 47 -10.10 -10.86 -0.87
C LEU A 47 -10.95 -10.90 -2.14
N LYS A 48 -11.25 -9.73 -2.71
CA LYS A 48 -12.12 -9.60 -3.89
C LYS A 48 -11.44 -10.04 -5.20
N ASN A 49 -10.12 -10.19 -5.23
CA ASN A 49 -9.41 -10.53 -6.46
C ASN A 49 -9.60 -12.01 -6.85
N GLU A 50 -9.88 -12.29 -8.12
CA GLU A 50 -10.06 -13.67 -8.62
C GLU A 50 -8.84 -14.58 -8.35
N ALA A 51 -7.62 -14.03 -8.37
CA ALA A 51 -6.42 -14.78 -8.05
C ALA A 51 -6.42 -15.30 -6.61
N TYR A 52 -7.06 -14.59 -5.67
CA TYR A 52 -7.18 -15.01 -4.28
C TYR A 52 -8.02 -16.29 -4.15
N THR A 53 -9.15 -16.32 -4.85
CA THR A 53 -10.05 -17.48 -4.95
C THR A 53 -9.36 -18.65 -5.65
N ALA A 54 -8.50 -18.38 -6.62
CA ALA A 54 -7.67 -19.39 -7.28
C ALA A 54 -6.49 -19.89 -6.43
N GLY A 55 -6.27 -19.35 -5.22
CA GLY A 55 -5.16 -19.71 -4.34
C GLY A 55 -3.84 -18.98 -4.63
N ASP A 56 -3.79 -18.13 -5.66
CA ASP A 56 -2.62 -17.33 -6.01
C ASP A 56 -2.61 -16.00 -5.25
N LEU A 57 -2.14 -16.08 -4.01
CA LEU A 57 -2.00 -14.93 -3.12
C LEU A 57 -1.04 -13.86 -3.65
N GLY A 58 0.03 -14.26 -4.32
CA GLY A 58 1.03 -13.35 -4.88
C GLY A 58 0.42 -12.46 -5.96
N THR A 59 -0.23 -13.05 -6.95
CA THR A 59 -0.92 -12.28 -8.00
C THR A 59 -2.06 -11.44 -7.42
N SER A 60 -2.82 -11.97 -6.45
CA SER A 60 -3.89 -11.22 -5.79
C SER A 60 -3.37 -9.94 -5.13
N VAL A 61 -2.32 -10.05 -4.30
CA VAL A 61 -1.77 -8.89 -3.60
C VAL A 61 -1.11 -7.91 -4.56
N GLN A 62 -0.42 -8.39 -5.60
CA GLN A 62 0.16 -7.53 -6.63
C GLN A 62 -0.92 -6.68 -7.34
N LYS A 63 -1.98 -7.33 -7.83
CA LYS A 63 -3.08 -6.65 -8.50
C LYS A 63 -3.80 -5.69 -7.56
N SER A 64 -3.92 -6.05 -6.29
CA SER A 64 -4.54 -5.20 -5.28
C SER A 64 -3.77 -3.90 -5.06
N PHE A 65 -2.43 -3.90 -5.10
CA PHE A 65 -1.64 -2.66 -4.99
C PHE A 65 -1.94 -1.69 -6.14
N PHE A 66 -2.01 -2.18 -7.39
CA PHE A 66 -2.41 -1.34 -8.53
C PHE A 66 -3.86 -0.89 -8.42
N ARG A 67 -4.75 -1.77 -7.95
CA ARG A 67 -6.15 -1.44 -7.73
C ARG A 67 -6.32 -0.29 -6.73
N MET A 68 -5.48 -0.20 -5.71
CA MET A 68 -5.49 0.95 -4.79
C MET A 68 -5.24 2.29 -5.51
N ASP A 69 -4.29 2.34 -6.45
CA ASP A 69 -4.03 3.54 -7.26
C ASP A 69 -5.24 3.90 -8.13
N GLU A 70 -5.90 2.91 -8.73
CA GLU A 70 -7.09 3.11 -9.55
C GLU A 70 -8.25 3.67 -8.72
N MET A 71 -8.52 3.06 -7.56
CA MET A 71 -9.63 3.44 -6.67
C MET A 71 -9.51 4.86 -6.12
N MET A 72 -8.30 5.43 -6.12
CA MET A 72 -8.02 6.81 -5.68
C MET A 72 -8.18 7.85 -6.79
N ARG A 73 -8.51 7.46 -8.02
CA ARG A 73 -8.81 8.38 -9.13
C ARG A 73 -10.30 8.72 -9.20
N GLY A 74 -10.60 9.79 -9.93
CA GLY A 74 -11.95 10.24 -10.23
C GLY A 74 -12.75 10.72 -9.01
N GLN A 75 -14.05 10.97 -9.24
CA GLN A 75 -14.95 11.60 -8.28
C GLN A 75 -15.04 10.83 -6.96
N ARG A 76 -15.20 9.51 -7.04
CA ARG A 76 -15.31 8.64 -5.86
C ARG A 76 -14.01 8.58 -5.07
N GLY A 77 -12.87 8.38 -5.74
CA GLY A 77 -11.56 8.36 -5.11
C GLY A 77 -11.27 9.67 -4.38
N TRP A 78 -11.55 10.80 -5.03
CA TRP A 78 -11.44 12.13 -4.41
C TRP A 78 -12.28 12.24 -3.13
N ARG A 79 -13.57 11.85 -3.19
CA ARG A 79 -14.49 11.94 -2.04
C ARG A 79 -14.00 11.09 -0.87
N GLU A 80 -13.60 9.84 -1.12
CA GLU A 80 -13.13 8.95 -0.05
C GLU A 80 -11.86 9.49 0.61
N LEU A 81 -10.92 10.02 -0.18
CA LEU A 81 -9.72 10.68 0.35
C LEU A 81 -10.08 11.93 1.17
N ALA A 82 -11.01 12.75 0.72
CA ALA A 82 -11.49 13.91 1.47
C ALA A 82 -12.09 13.51 2.82
N VAL A 83 -12.98 12.51 2.84
CA VAL A 83 -13.60 11.98 4.07
C VAL A 83 -12.55 11.42 5.04
N LEU A 84 -11.57 10.67 4.53
CA LEU A 84 -10.47 10.15 5.35
C LEU A 84 -9.58 11.28 5.90
N GLY A 85 -9.35 12.32 5.09
CA GLY A 85 -8.66 13.55 5.47
C GLY A 85 -9.37 14.27 6.62
N ASP A 86 -10.67 14.51 6.52
CA ASP A 86 -11.43 15.20 7.56
C ASP A 86 -11.46 14.43 8.89
N LYS A 87 -11.47 13.09 8.83
CA LYS A 87 -11.30 12.26 10.03
C LYS A 87 -9.91 12.39 10.65
N ILE A 88 -8.85 12.63 9.86
CA ILE A 88 -7.52 12.99 10.39
C ILE A 88 -7.62 14.29 11.17
N ASN A 89 -8.19 15.34 10.57
CA ASN A 89 -8.34 16.66 11.19
C ASN A 89 -8.99 16.61 12.58
N LYS A 90 -10.13 15.92 12.68
CA LYS A 90 -10.85 15.77 13.96
C LYS A 90 -10.02 15.01 15.00
N PHE A 91 -9.31 13.96 14.59
CA PHE A 91 -8.46 13.18 15.49
C PHE A 91 -7.21 13.96 15.94
N THR A 92 -6.57 14.72 15.03
CA THR A 92 -5.43 15.58 15.36
C THR A 92 -5.82 16.76 16.26
N GLY A 93 -7.08 17.17 16.27
CA GLY A 93 -7.61 18.14 17.23
C GLY A 93 -7.87 17.58 18.64
N MET A 94 -7.77 16.27 18.84
CA MET A 94 -8.08 15.57 20.10
C MET A 94 -6.89 14.79 20.67
N ILE A 95 -5.64 15.06 20.25
CA ILE A 95 -4.48 14.18 20.54
C ILE A 95 -4.22 14.01 22.04
N GLU A 96 -4.67 12.87 22.59
CA GLU A 96 -3.99 11.93 23.50
C GLU A 96 -5.03 10.89 23.95
N GLY A 97 -5.05 9.70 23.36
CA GLY A 97 -5.88 8.61 23.90
C GLY A 97 -6.31 7.53 22.90
N LEU A 98 -5.77 6.34 23.13
CA LEU A 98 -6.28 5.02 22.75
C LEU A 98 -6.22 4.57 21.27
N ILE A 99 -5.47 3.49 21.11
CA ILE A 99 -5.36 2.61 19.94
C ILE A 99 -6.75 2.11 19.53
N TRP A 100 -7.16 2.40 18.29
CA TRP A 100 -8.44 1.99 17.72
C TRP A 100 -8.31 0.63 17.00
N SER A 101 -9.14 -0.35 17.40
CA SER A 101 -9.36 -1.60 16.66
C SER A 101 -10.71 -1.54 15.93
N PRO A 102 -10.82 -1.84 14.63
CA PRO A 102 -12.11 -1.89 13.95
C PRO A 102 -12.73 -3.29 14.04
N ARG A 103 -14.00 -3.34 14.48
CA ARG A 103 -14.89 -4.48 14.26
C ARG A 103 -15.28 -4.53 12.78
N SER A 104 -15.11 -5.70 12.19
CA SER A 104 -15.54 -6.02 10.82
C SER A 104 -17.05 -6.18 10.80
N SER A 105 -17.74 -5.47 9.91
CA SER A 105 -19.11 -5.76 9.53
C SER A 105 -19.06 -6.41 8.15
N SER A 106 -19.23 -7.74 8.15
CA SER A 106 -19.46 -8.57 6.98
C SER A 106 -20.86 -8.29 6.42
N ASP A 107 -20.97 -8.08 5.12
CA ASP A 107 -22.21 -8.39 4.43
C ASP A 107 -21.94 -8.91 3.01
N GLY A 108 -22.91 -9.70 2.56
CA GLY A 108 -22.79 -10.77 1.59
C GLY A 108 -22.42 -10.39 0.15
N ASN A 109 -21.90 -11.43 -0.50
CA ASN A 109 -21.70 -11.66 -1.92
C ASN A 109 -22.69 -10.95 -2.87
N ASP A 110 -22.16 -10.03 -3.68
CA ASP A 110 -22.56 -9.82 -5.07
C ASP A 110 -21.33 -9.32 -5.84
N HIS A 111 -21.02 -9.95 -6.98
CA HIS A 111 -19.88 -9.64 -7.85
C HIS A 111 -20.10 -8.34 -8.64
N VAL A 112 -20.39 -7.25 -7.95
CA VAL A 112 -20.43 -5.91 -8.53
C VAL A 112 -19.24 -5.15 -7.98
N ASP A 113 -18.38 -4.63 -8.87
CA ASP A 113 -17.33 -3.70 -8.46
C ASP A 113 -18.01 -2.45 -7.89
N ASP A 114 -18.11 -2.41 -6.56
CA ASP A 114 -18.72 -1.28 -5.85
C ASP A 114 -18.04 0.04 -6.20
N TRP A 115 -16.85 0.05 -6.82
CA TRP A 115 -16.08 1.23 -7.24
C TRP A 115 -16.36 1.73 -8.68
N ALA A 116 -17.55 1.43 -9.22
CA ALA A 116 -17.97 1.93 -10.53
C ALA A 116 -17.74 3.45 -10.72
N PHE A 117 -17.52 3.84 -11.98
CA PHE A 117 -17.32 5.23 -12.36
C PHE A 117 -18.49 6.11 -11.89
N GLU A 118 -18.16 7.26 -11.32
CA GLU A 118 -19.13 8.22 -10.81
C GLU A 118 -18.87 9.59 -11.47
N GLU A 119 -19.90 10.17 -12.08
CA GLU A 119 -19.83 11.53 -12.60
C GLU A 119 -19.94 12.57 -11.47
N GLY A 120 -19.15 13.63 -11.56
CA GLY A 120 -19.19 14.73 -10.61
C GLY A 120 -18.07 15.76 -10.84
N PRO A 121 -17.99 16.79 -9.98
CA PRO A 121 -17.04 17.90 -10.15
C PRO A 121 -15.56 17.52 -10.17
N HIS A 122 -15.21 16.31 -9.71
CA HIS A 122 -13.85 15.79 -9.64
C HIS A 122 -13.69 14.50 -10.46
N SER A 123 -14.52 14.27 -11.49
CA SER A 123 -14.41 13.09 -12.37
C SER A 123 -13.05 13.00 -13.08
N ASP A 124 -12.36 14.11 -13.28
CA ASP A 124 -11.02 14.20 -13.89
C ASP A 124 -9.87 14.13 -12.87
N PHE A 125 -10.16 13.90 -11.58
CA PHE A 125 -9.15 13.79 -10.55
C PHE A 125 -8.16 12.67 -10.85
N ALA A 126 -6.92 13.04 -11.18
CA ALA A 126 -5.85 12.10 -11.53
C ALA A 126 -5.34 11.26 -10.33
N GLY A 127 -5.82 11.56 -9.12
CA GLY A 127 -5.45 10.93 -7.86
C GLY A 127 -4.49 11.78 -7.01
N PRO A 128 -4.12 11.30 -5.81
CA PRO A 128 -3.39 12.10 -4.82
C PRO A 128 -1.92 12.33 -5.19
N THR A 129 -1.38 13.48 -4.80
CA THR A 129 0.06 13.81 -4.84
C THR A 129 0.81 13.42 -3.57
N SER A 130 0.10 12.90 -2.57
CA SER A 130 0.66 12.16 -1.44
C SER A 130 0.74 10.68 -1.78
N GLY A 131 1.55 9.94 -1.03
CA GLY A 131 1.70 8.50 -1.19
C GLY A 131 1.78 7.78 0.14
N SER A 132 1.93 6.47 0.04
CA SER A 132 2.22 5.61 1.18
C SER A 132 3.10 4.45 0.76
N THR A 133 4.07 4.09 1.60
CA THR A 133 4.62 2.75 1.58
C THR A 133 3.51 1.74 1.91
N ALA A 134 3.72 0.50 1.50
CA ALA A 134 2.90 -0.62 1.92
C ALA A 134 3.79 -1.87 2.03
N CYS A 135 3.97 -2.34 3.26
CA CYS A 135 4.58 -3.64 3.54
C CYS A 135 3.51 -4.51 4.18
N VAL A 136 3.14 -5.61 3.53
CA VAL A 136 2.07 -6.51 3.99
C VAL A 136 2.57 -7.94 4.10
N ALA A 137 2.03 -8.66 5.07
CA ALA A 137 2.22 -10.09 5.29
C ALA A 137 0.86 -10.77 5.29
N ILE A 138 0.70 -11.75 4.40
CA ILE A 138 -0.50 -12.57 4.28
C ILE A 138 -0.12 -13.99 4.66
N ILE A 139 -0.75 -14.53 5.69
CA ILE A 139 -0.52 -15.90 6.14
C ILE A 139 -1.75 -16.71 5.79
N ARG A 140 -1.61 -17.75 4.96
CA ARG A 140 -2.68 -18.70 4.67
C ARG A 140 -2.18 -20.11 4.93
N ASN A 141 -2.78 -20.79 5.89
CA ASN A 141 -2.25 -22.07 6.40
C ASN A 141 -0.76 -21.88 6.80
N ASN A 142 0.15 -22.67 6.23
CA ASN A 142 1.61 -22.54 6.45
C ASN A 142 2.31 -21.63 5.42
N GLN A 143 1.60 -20.98 4.51
CA GLN A 143 2.22 -20.10 3.52
C GLN A 143 2.21 -18.64 4.01
N LEU A 144 3.38 -18.02 4.07
CA LEU A 144 3.55 -16.58 4.29
C LEU A 144 3.93 -15.90 2.97
N VAL A 145 3.10 -14.95 2.53
CA VAL A 145 3.39 -14.06 1.39
C VAL A 145 3.64 -12.66 1.91
N VAL A 146 4.83 -12.13 1.65
CA VAL A 146 5.22 -10.75 1.97
C VAL A 146 5.25 -9.95 0.67
N ALA A 147 4.54 -8.82 0.64
CA ALA A 147 4.55 -7.88 -0.46
C ALA A 147 4.97 -6.49 0.02
N ASN A 148 5.99 -5.90 -0.59
CA ASN A 148 6.52 -4.59 -0.21
C ASN A 148 6.59 -3.63 -1.38
N ALA A 149 6.07 -2.42 -1.21
CA ALA A 149 6.33 -1.26 -2.07
C ALA A 149 6.69 -0.08 -1.17
N GLY A 150 7.95 0.37 -1.26
CA GLY A 150 8.51 1.42 -0.40
C GLY A 150 9.66 0.93 0.47
N ASP A 151 9.95 1.67 1.53
CA ASP A 151 11.07 1.46 2.45
C ASP A 151 10.64 1.06 3.87
N SER A 152 9.39 0.62 4.02
CA SER A 152 9.00 -0.23 5.16
C SER A 152 9.57 -1.64 4.98
N ARG A 153 9.65 -2.40 6.08
CA ARG A 153 10.35 -3.68 6.12
C ARG A 153 9.59 -4.76 6.87
N CYS A 154 9.71 -5.99 6.36
CA CYS A 154 9.30 -7.22 7.03
C CYS A 154 10.53 -8.10 7.29
N VAL A 155 10.66 -8.59 8.52
CA VAL A 155 11.67 -9.57 8.94
C VAL A 155 10.99 -10.73 9.66
N ILE A 156 11.56 -11.93 9.56
CA ILE A 156 11.15 -13.11 10.32
C ILE A 156 12.27 -13.54 11.26
N SER A 157 11.91 -13.85 12.50
CA SER A 157 12.79 -14.57 13.42
C SER A 157 12.64 -16.06 13.18
N ARG A 158 13.74 -16.74 12.87
CA ARG A 158 13.81 -18.20 12.75
C ARG A 158 15.01 -18.71 13.53
N LYS A 159 14.78 -19.60 14.50
CA LYS A 159 15.80 -20.07 15.47
C LYS A 159 16.52 -18.91 16.18
N GLY A 160 15.79 -17.86 16.55
CA GLY A 160 16.36 -16.67 17.17
C GLY A 160 17.26 -15.83 16.26
N GLN A 161 17.28 -16.07 14.95
CA GLN A 161 17.99 -15.24 13.96
C GLN A 161 17.01 -14.48 13.07
N ALA A 162 17.32 -13.22 12.78
CA ALA A 162 16.49 -12.39 11.92
C ALA A 162 16.85 -12.55 10.44
N TYR A 163 15.85 -12.84 9.62
CA TYR A 163 15.96 -12.93 8.16
C TYR A 163 15.07 -11.89 7.49
N ASN A 164 15.60 -11.17 6.51
CA ASN A 164 14.83 -10.18 5.75
C ASN A 164 13.84 -10.90 4.82
N LEU A 165 12.56 -10.54 4.91
CA LEU A 165 11.52 -11.01 3.99
C LEU A 165 11.18 -9.98 2.91
N SER A 166 11.59 -8.73 3.08
CA SER A 166 11.44 -7.67 2.09
C SER A 166 12.75 -6.92 1.86
N ARG A 167 12.76 -6.11 0.79
CA ARG A 167 13.84 -5.17 0.48
C ARG A 167 13.28 -3.75 0.38
N ASP A 168 13.99 -2.79 0.93
CA ASP A 168 13.62 -1.37 0.82
C ASP A 168 13.82 -0.88 -0.61
N HIS A 169 12.85 -0.15 -1.14
CA HIS A 169 12.88 0.40 -2.49
C HIS A 169 13.44 1.82 -2.49
N LYS A 170 14.77 1.93 -2.43
CA LYS A 170 15.48 3.22 -2.49
C LYS A 170 15.84 3.60 -3.94
N PRO A 171 15.83 4.90 -4.30
CA PRO A 171 16.06 5.33 -5.69
C PRO A 171 17.41 4.92 -6.27
N ASP A 172 18.44 4.80 -5.43
CA ASP A 172 19.82 4.45 -5.80
C ASP A 172 20.02 2.96 -6.09
N LEU A 173 19.05 2.09 -5.80
CA LEU A 173 19.09 0.70 -6.23
C LEU A 173 19.04 0.61 -7.76
N GLU A 174 19.94 -0.18 -8.34
CA GLU A 174 20.14 -0.21 -9.80
C GLU A 174 18.84 -0.51 -10.58
N VAL A 175 18.05 -1.48 -10.12
CA VAL A 175 16.75 -1.83 -10.73
C VAL A 175 15.73 -0.69 -10.68
N GLU A 176 15.75 0.09 -9.60
CA GLU A 176 14.85 1.24 -9.42
C GLU A 176 15.32 2.43 -10.25
N LYS A 177 16.62 2.73 -10.21
CA LYS A 177 17.26 3.77 -10.99
C LYS A 177 17.05 3.56 -12.49
N GLU A 178 17.25 2.34 -12.96
CA GLU A 178 17.02 1.99 -14.37
C GLU A 178 15.56 2.24 -14.77
N ARG A 179 14.58 1.82 -13.96
CA ARG A 179 13.16 2.09 -14.21
C ARG A 179 12.89 3.60 -14.25
N ILE A 180 13.34 4.34 -13.24
CA ILE A 180 13.14 5.79 -13.11
C ILE A 180 13.65 6.52 -14.35
N LEU A 181 14.88 6.23 -14.78
CA LEU A 181 15.48 6.86 -15.96
C LEU A 181 14.75 6.49 -17.26
N LYS A 182 14.41 5.20 -17.45
CA LYS A 182 13.62 4.75 -18.62
C LYS A 182 12.23 5.37 -18.67
N ALA A 183 11.65 5.69 -17.52
CA ALA A 183 10.35 6.36 -17.42
C ALA A 183 10.42 7.88 -17.67
N GLY A 184 11.61 8.44 -17.90
CA GLY A 184 11.85 9.87 -18.12
C GLY A 184 12.05 10.68 -16.83
N GLY A 185 12.16 10.01 -15.68
CA GLY A 185 12.53 10.63 -14.41
C GLY A 185 14.05 10.78 -14.25
N PHE A 186 14.47 11.39 -13.15
CA PHE A 186 15.88 11.52 -12.78
C PHE A 186 16.07 11.35 -11.27
N ILE A 187 17.32 11.15 -10.84
CA ILE A 187 17.68 11.11 -9.42
C ILE A 187 18.61 12.27 -9.11
N HIS A 188 18.25 13.06 -8.11
CA HIS A 188 19.06 14.17 -7.62
C HIS A 188 19.16 14.08 -6.10
N ALA A 189 20.39 14.08 -5.57
CA ALA A 189 20.67 13.96 -4.13
C ALA A 189 19.92 12.79 -3.46
N GLY A 190 19.90 11.62 -4.10
CA GLY A 190 19.21 10.42 -3.59
C GLY A 190 17.67 10.47 -3.68
N ARG A 191 17.10 11.45 -4.39
CA ARG A 191 15.64 11.63 -4.52
C ARG A 191 15.17 11.55 -5.96
N VAL A 192 14.05 10.85 -6.18
CA VAL A 192 13.33 10.79 -7.45
C VAL A 192 12.79 12.17 -7.80
N ASN A 193 13.16 12.66 -8.98
CA ASN A 193 12.93 14.01 -9.48
C ASN A 193 13.23 15.10 -8.42
N GLY A 194 14.24 14.87 -7.57
CA GLY A 194 14.63 15.76 -6.47
C GLY A 194 13.64 15.84 -5.31
N SER A 195 12.54 15.09 -5.33
CA SER A 195 11.43 15.22 -4.36
C SER A 195 11.34 14.03 -3.40
N LEU A 196 11.24 12.81 -3.93
CA LEU A 196 10.88 11.62 -3.16
C LEU A 196 12.10 10.74 -2.84
N ASN A 197 12.29 10.33 -1.59
CA ASN A 197 13.44 9.52 -1.12
C ASN A 197 13.20 7.99 -1.21
N LEU A 198 12.13 7.58 -1.87
CA LEU A 198 11.76 6.18 -2.14
C LEU A 198 11.34 6.03 -3.60
N ALA A 199 11.38 4.80 -4.11
CA ALA A 199 11.14 4.51 -5.53
C ALA A 199 9.78 3.87 -5.82
N ARG A 200 9.14 3.27 -4.81
CA ARG A 200 7.84 2.58 -4.96
C ARG A 200 6.87 2.97 -3.85
N ALA A 201 5.62 3.23 -4.20
CA ALA A 201 4.58 3.62 -3.26
C ALA A 201 3.20 3.45 -3.91
N ILE A 202 2.16 3.31 -3.08
CA ILE A 202 0.76 3.52 -3.48
C ILE A 202 0.46 5.01 -3.39
N GLY A 203 -0.31 5.58 -4.33
CA GLY A 203 -0.50 7.03 -4.47
C GLY A 203 0.59 7.68 -5.33
N ASP A 204 1.06 8.88 -4.98
CA ASP A 204 2.09 9.62 -5.73
C ASP A 204 1.78 9.72 -7.23
N MET A 205 0.51 10.03 -7.54
CA MET A 205 -0.03 9.86 -8.87
C MET A 205 0.63 10.77 -9.91
N GLU A 206 1.22 11.89 -9.49
CA GLU A 206 2.00 12.79 -10.35
C GLU A 206 3.20 12.09 -11.02
N PHE A 207 3.74 11.03 -10.40
CA PHE A 207 4.84 10.23 -10.94
C PHE A 207 4.38 9.04 -11.82
N LYS A 208 3.06 8.88 -11.98
CA LYS A 208 2.40 7.73 -12.62
C LYS A 208 1.55 8.11 -13.84
N GLN A 209 1.91 9.21 -14.51
CA GLN A 209 1.13 9.81 -15.60
C GLN A 209 1.64 9.45 -17.01
N ASN A 210 2.67 8.61 -17.14
CA ASN A 210 3.16 8.24 -18.46
C ASN A 210 2.19 7.27 -19.14
N LYS A 211 1.41 7.76 -20.12
CA LYS A 211 0.38 6.99 -20.84
C LYS A 211 0.92 5.87 -21.73
N PHE A 212 2.23 5.88 -22.02
CA PHE A 212 2.88 4.89 -22.88
C PHE A 212 3.57 3.77 -22.08
N LEU A 213 3.57 3.88 -20.76
CA LEU A 213 4.18 2.89 -19.88
C LEU A 213 3.10 2.19 -19.06
N PRO A 214 3.21 0.88 -18.85
CA PRO A 214 2.34 0.17 -17.93
C PRO A 214 2.62 0.60 -16.47
N PRO A 215 1.69 0.34 -15.52
CA PRO A 215 1.81 0.80 -14.13
C PRO A 215 3.12 0.41 -13.42
N GLU A 216 3.68 -0.75 -13.73
CA GLU A 216 4.93 -1.26 -13.17
C GLU A 216 6.19 -0.55 -13.69
N LYS A 217 6.07 0.20 -14.79
CA LYS A 217 7.20 0.92 -15.44
C LYS A 217 7.15 2.44 -15.26
N GLN A 218 6.28 2.95 -14.40
CA GLN A 218 6.21 4.37 -14.06
C GLN A 218 7.44 4.82 -13.25
N ILE A 219 7.65 6.15 -13.12
CA ILE A 219 8.78 6.72 -12.36
C ILE A 219 8.75 6.22 -10.91
N VAL A 220 7.59 6.38 -10.26
CA VAL A 220 7.24 5.69 -9.01
C VAL A 220 6.17 4.67 -9.35
N THR A 221 6.26 3.46 -8.80
CA THR A 221 5.27 2.41 -9.07
C THR A 221 4.68 1.85 -7.77
N ALA A 222 3.42 1.42 -7.81
CA ALA A 222 2.81 0.63 -6.75
C ALA A 222 3.17 -0.86 -6.84
N ASN A 223 3.93 -1.30 -7.85
CA ASN A 223 4.28 -2.71 -8.02
C ASN A 223 5.10 -3.24 -6.81
N PRO A 224 4.57 -4.17 -6.00
CA PRO A 224 5.33 -4.70 -4.88
C PRO A 224 6.37 -5.72 -5.33
N ASP A 225 7.48 -5.80 -4.62
CA ASP A 225 8.28 -7.02 -4.58
C ASP A 225 7.56 -8.05 -3.70
N ILE A 226 7.48 -9.29 -4.15
CA ILE A 226 6.77 -10.38 -3.48
C ILE A 226 7.74 -11.48 -3.11
N ASN A 227 7.67 -11.93 -1.86
CA ASN A 227 8.42 -13.05 -1.34
C ASN A 227 7.46 -14.04 -0.68
N THR A 228 7.58 -15.32 -1.01
CA THR A 228 6.74 -16.39 -0.46
C THR A 228 7.61 -17.36 0.31
N VAL A 229 7.23 -17.62 1.56
CA VAL A 229 7.95 -18.50 2.48
C VAL A 229 6.98 -19.52 3.04
N GLU A 230 7.42 -20.77 3.13
CA GLU A 230 6.72 -21.80 3.91
C GLU A 230 7.17 -21.69 5.36
N LEU A 231 6.19 -21.47 6.24
CA LEU A 231 6.39 -21.42 7.68
C LEU A 231 6.71 -22.82 8.20
N CYS A 232 7.53 -22.90 9.23
CA CYS A 232 7.85 -24.14 9.95
C CYS A 232 8.00 -23.89 11.45
N ASP A 233 8.13 -24.96 12.23
CA ASP A 233 8.24 -24.91 13.69
C ASP A 233 9.48 -24.15 14.21
N ASP A 234 10.41 -23.83 13.31
CA ASP A 234 11.60 -23.04 13.62
C ASP A 234 11.33 -21.51 13.57
N ASP A 235 10.17 -21.08 13.05
CA ASP A 235 9.76 -19.68 12.97
C ASP A 235 9.15 -19.18 14.28
N ASP A 236 9.70 -18.09 14.83
CA ASP A 236 9.26 -17.55 16.12
C ASP A 236 8.17 -16.48 15.95
N PHE A 237 8.46 -15.45 15.13
CA PHE A 237 7.57 -14.32 14.89
C PHE A 237 8.03 -13.52 13.66
N ILE A 238 7.13 -12.70 13.11
CA ILE A 238 7.44 -11.68 12.10
C ILE A 238 7.34 -10.28 12.68
N VAL A 239 8.15 -9.36 12.16
CA VAL A 239 8.06 -7.92 12.46
C VAL A 239 7.87 -7.17 11.16
N LEU A 240 6.81 -6.36 11.11
CA LEU A 240 6.59 -5.36 10.07
C LEU A 240 6.76 -3.97 10.69
N ALA A 241 7.59 -3.14 10.09
CA ALA A 241 7.87 -1.79 10.59
C ALA A 241 8.10 -0.80 9.45
N CYS A 242 7.86 0.49 9.72
CA CYS A 242 8.32 1.56 8.84
C CYS A 242 9.78 1.93 9.17
N ASP A 243 10.37 2.85 8.40
CA ASP A 243 11.76 3.29 8.57
C ASP A 243 12.01 4.13 9.83
N GLY A 244 10.95 4.56 10.52
CA GLY A 244 11.02 5.33 11.77
C GLY A 244 11.18 4.51 13.05
N ILE A 245 11.30 3.17 12.95
CA ILE A 245 11.62 2.25 14.07
C ILE A 245 13.12 1.93 14.02
#